data_AF-A0A3D0R0X1-F1
#
_entry.id   AF-A0A3D0R0X1-F1
#
_cell.length_a   1.000
_cell.length_b   1.000
_cell.length_c   1.000
_cell.angle_alpha   90.00
_cell.angle_beta   90.00
_cell.angle_gamma   90.00
#
_symmetry.space_group_name_H-M   'P 1'
#
loop_
_entity.id
_entity.type
_entity.pdbx_description
1 polymer ?
#
loop_
_entity_poly.entity_id
_entity_poly.type
_entity_poly.pdbx_seq_one_letter_code
_entity_poly.pdbx_strand_id
1 'polypeptide(L)'
;MRTMRFRRAVTAVSSLALAAGLLVAAGNAANGSEASDSGAAARVDNPYEGAQVYVNPDWSAQAAESGGEAVADQPTAVWLDRIAAIDSGSAGENTMGLADHLDAALEQGADVLQMVTYNLPGRDCAALASNGELGPEEIDRYKTEFIDPINEIVSDPKYADLRIVNVVEIDSLPNLITNVGSRETATPECDVMLANGNYVEGVGYALATLGANENVYNYIDIGHHGWIGWDDNFTATAELLHEASTTAGATVDDVAGFAANTANYGATVEPHFSIDDSVGGTPIREKSSWIDWNRYVDELSFSQAFR
;
A
#
# COMPACT_ATOMS: atom_id res chain seq x y z
N MET A 1 66.78 42.77 8.62
CA MET A 1 67.05 43.58 7.40
C MET A 1 65.75 44.26 6.98
N ARG A 2 65.76 45.61 6.97
CA ARG A 2 65.08 46.57 6.07
C ARG A 2 63.64 46.26 5.58
N THR A 3 62.66 47.15 5.54
CA THR A 3 62.43 48.53 6.03
C THR A 3 61.00 48.89 5.61
N MET A 4 60.34 49.72 6.41
CA MET A 4 59.13 50.52 6.14
C MET A 4 59.01 51.10 4.72
N ARG A 5 57.77 51.37 4.24
CA ARG A 5 57.21 52.75 4.23
C ARG A 5 55.77 52.89 3.68
N PHE A 6 55.11 53.87 4.29
CA PHE A 6 53.76 54.39 4.14
C PHE A 6 53.55 55.29 2.90
N ARG A 7 52.28 55.36 2.49
CA ARG A 7 51.48 56.48 1.92
C ARG A 7 51.91 57.15 0.61
N ARG A 8 50.94 57.27 -0.31
CA ARG A 8 50.51 58.55 -0.90
C ARG A 8 49.05 58.49 -1.36
N ALA A 9 48.25 59.41 -0.85
CA ALA A 9 46.99 59.85 -1.43
C ALA A 9 47.29 60.92 -2.50
N VAL A 10 46.36 61.13 -3.46
CA VAL A 10 45.86 62.43 -3.98
C VAL A 10 44.95 62.18 -5.20
N THR A 11 43.66 62.40 -4.97
CA THR A 11 42.63 63.14 -5.73
C THR A 11 42.80 63.52 -7.22
N ALA A 12 41.81 63.06 -8.02
CA ALA A 12 40.72 63.84 -8.66
C ALA A 12 40.72 64.19 -10.18
N VAL A 13 39.47 64.11 -10.71
CA VAL A 13 38.78 64.86 -11.80
C VAL A 13 38.60 64.18 -13.19
N SER A 14 37.42 63.58 -13.33
CA SER A 14 36.33 63.80 -14.30
C SER A 14 36.54 63.78 -15.82
N SER A 15 35.76 62.93 -16.49
CA SER A 15 34.99 63.33 -17.68
C SER A 15 33.67 62.55 -17.78
N LEU A 16 32.57 63.31 -17.84
CA LEU A 16 31.17 62.95 -18.03
C LEU A 16 30.93 62.10 -19.30
N ALA A 17 30.03 61.12 -19.19
CA ALA A 17 29.07 60.81 -20.25
C ALA A 17 27.73 60.43 -19.59
N LEU A 18 26.73 61.29 -19.80
CA LEU A 18 25.32 61.09 -19.46
C LEU A 18 24.72 59.97 -20.33
N ALA A 19 24.05 59.01 -19.71
CA ALA A 19 22.85 58.41 -20.28
C ALA A 19 21.90 58.04 -19.15
N ALA A 20 20.77 58.73 -19.14
CA ALA A 20 19.69 58.58 -18.18
C ALA A 20 18.93 57.27 -18.42
N GLY A 21 18.67 56.54 -17.34
CA GLY A 21 17.70 55.45 -17.27
C GLY A 21 17.12 55.44 -15.87
N LEU A 22 16.03 56.18 -15.69
CA LEU A 22 15.29 56.33 -14.45
C LEU A 22 14.39 55.11 -14.25
N LEU A 23 14.52 54.40 -13.13
CA LEU A 23 13.40 53.70 -12.49
C LEU A 23 13.64 53.69 -10.99
N VAL A 24 12.78 54.43 -10.29
CA VAL A 24 12.80 54.71 -8.86
C VAL A 24 11.98 53.65 -8.12
N ALA A 25 12.62 53.08 -7.11
CA ALA A 25 12.17 52.68 -5.77
C ALA A 25 10.89 51.85 -5.59
N ALA A 26 11.02 50.77 -4.82
CA ALA A 26 10.70 50.80 -3.39
C ALA A 26 11.39 49.62 -2.68
N GLY A 27 12.14 49.91 -1.63
CA GLY A 27 12.61 48.91 -0.70
C GLY A 27 11.51 48.54 0.28
N ASN A 28 11.51 47.30 0.75
CA ASN A 28 10.91 46.94 2.02
C ASN A 28 11.74 45.79 2.62
N ALA A 29 12.61 46.14 3.56
CA ALA A 29 13.12 45.18 4.52
C ALA A 29 12.04 45.02 5.60
N ALA A 30 11.58 43.80 5.83
CA ALA A 30 10.82 43.43 7.02
C ALA A 30 11.18 41.99 7.42
N ASN A 31 11.73 41.89 8.62
CA ASN A 31 11.81 40.68 9.44
C ASN A 31 10.46 39.94 9.50
N GLY A 32 10.52 38.61 9.61
CA GLY A 32 9.59 37.88 10.45
C GLY A 32 9.05 36.59 9.85
N SER A 33 9.25 35.52 10.62
CA SER A 33 8.70 34.17 10.51
C SER A 33 9.09 33.35 9.28
N GLU A 34 10.19 32.59 9.42
CA GLU A 34 10.12 31.17 9.04
C GLU A 34 9.03 30.54 9.91
N ALA A 35 7.78 30.62 9.43
CA ALA A 35 6.80 29.63 9.78
C ALA A 35 7.33 28.36 9.11
N SER A 36 7.78 27.40 9.92
CA SER A 36 7.75 26.00 9.50
C SER A 36 6.29 25.71 9.17
N ASP A 37 5.95 25.85 7.89
CA ASP A 37 4.75 25.25 7.34
C ASP A 37 4.93 23.76 7.56
N SER A 38 4.36 23.24 8.64
CA SER A 38 4.24 21.81 8.90
C SER A 38 3.20 21.23 7.95
N GLY A 39 3.41 21.47 6.65
CA GLY A 39 2.66 20.84 5.59
C GLY A 39 3.10 19.38 5.55
N ALA A 40 2.11 18.48 5.55
CA ALA A 40 2.31 17.06 5.35
C ALA A 40 3.31 16.83 4.20
N ALA A 41 4.20 15.84 4.35
CA ALA A 41 5.09 15.44 3.27
C ALA A 41 4.26 15.17 2.00
N ALA A 42 4.70 15.73 0.87
CA ALA A 42 4.02 15.51 -0.41
C ALA A 42 4.02 14.02 -0.77
N ARG A 43 2.90 13.52 -1.31
CA ARG A 43 2.77 12.15 -1.80
C ARG A 43 3.89 11.82 -2.80
N VAL A 44 4.52 10.67 -2.63
CA VAL A 44 5.64 10.18 -3.47
C VAL A 44 5.15 9.09 -4.43
N ASP A 45 5.92 8.78 -5.48
CA ASP A 45 5.56 7.74 -6.44
C ASP A 45 5.66 6.33 -5.83
N ASN A 46 6.77 6.04 -5.14
CA ASN A 46 6.98 4.78 -4.42
C ASN A 46 7.20 5.06 -2.92
N PRO A 47 6.26 4.67 -2.03
CA PRO A 47 6.38 4.95 -0.61
C PRO A 47 7.58 4.25 0.04
N TYR A 48 8.08 3.16 -0.55
CA TYR A 48 9.21 2.38 -0.01
C TYR A 48 10.59 2.90 -0.44
N GLU A 49 10.67 3.78 -1.44
CA GLU A 49 11.97 4.21 -1.95
C GLU A 49 12.73 5.05 -0.90
N GLY A 50 13.91 4.55 -0.51
CA GLY A 50 14.78 5.20 0.47
C GLY A 50 14.23 5.22 1.91
N ALA A 51 13.16 4.48 2.19
CA ALA A 51 12.43 4.53 3.45
C ALA A 51 12.95 3.52 4.49
N GLN A 52 12.94 3.91 5.76
CA GLN A 52 12.97 2.99 6.89
C GLN A 52 11.55 2.45 7.13
N VAL A 53 11.38 1.13 7.09
CA VAL A 53 10.09 0.48 7.29
C VAL A 53 9.93 0.07 8.75
N TYR A 54 8.74 0.30 9.30
CA TYR A 54 8.34 -0.06 10.65
C TYR A 54 8.53 -1.55 10.96
N VAL A 55 9.13 -1.84 12.12
CA VAL A 55 9.23 -3.19 12.68
C VAL A 55 8.19 -3.33 13.79
N ASN A 56 7.25 -4.26 13.63
CA ASN A 56 6.19 -4.50 14.61
C ASN A 56 6.78 -5.11 15.91
N PRO A 57 6.70 -4.43 17.07
CA PRO A 57 7.23 -4.93 18.34
C PRO A 57 6.59 -6.24 18.81
N ASP A 58 5.27 -6.41 18.63
CA ASP A 58 4.56 -7.63 19.04
C ASP A 58 5.08 -8.84 18.26
N TRP A 59 5.24 -8.69 16.94
CA TRP A 59 5.78 -9.76 16.10
C TRP A 59 7.26 -10.03 16.37
N SER A 60 8.06 -8.96 16.53
CA SER A 60 9.49 -9.06 16.81
C SER A 60 9.75 -9.85 18.10
N ALA A 61 8.99 -9.56 19.16
CA ALA A 61 9.06 -10.28 20.43
C ALA A 61 8.71 -11.77 20.25
N GLN A 62 7.59 -12.08 19.59
CA GLN A 62 7.16 -13.46 19.33
C GLN A 62 8.21 -14.25 18.51
N ALA A 63 8.78 -13.63 17.47
CA ALA A 63 9.82 -14.23 16.65
C ALA A 63 11.07 -14.53 17.48
N ALA A 64 11.55 -13.57 18.28
CA ALA A 64 12.71 -13.75 19.14
C ALA A 64 12.49 -14.85 20.20
N GLU A 65 11.33 -14.85 20.87
CA GLU A 65 10.99 -15.86 21.87
C GLU A 65 10.91 -17.29 21.30
N SER A 66 10.60 -17.40 20.00
CA SER A 66 10.51 -18.67 19.27
C SER A 66 11.84 -19.13 18.66
N GLY A 67 12.97 -18.47 18.97
CA GLY A 67 14.30 -18.76 18.40
C GLY A 67 14.51 -18.22 16.98
N GLY A 68 13.71 -17.23 16.59
CA GLY A 68 13.74 -16.53 15.31
C GLY A 68 14.47 -15.19 15.38
N GLU A 69 15.48 -15.02 16.23
CA GLU A 69 16.17 -13.74 16.42
C GLU A 69 16.76 -13.18 15.12
N ALA A 70 17.14 -14.05 14.18
CA ALA A 70 17.65 -13.64 12.87
C ALA A 70 16.61 -12.93 11.98
N VAL A 71 15.31 -13.11 12.26
CA VAL A 71 14.22 -12.48 11.50
C VAL A 71 13.42 -11.49 12.32
N ALA A 72 13.59 -11.44 13.66
CA ALA A 72 12.80 -10.60 14.55
C ALA A 72 12.82 -9.10 14.23
N ASP A 73 13.89 -8.60 13.59
CA ASP A 73 14.01 -7.19 13.18
C ASP A 73 13.54 -6.93 11.73
N GLN A 74 12.88 -7.91 11.08
CA GLN A 74 12.32 -7.70 9.75
C GLN A 74 10.96 -6.97 9.81
N PRO A 75 10.72 -5.99 8.93
CA PRO A 75 9.42 -5.32 8.84
C PRO A 75 8.29 -6.28 8.47
N THR A 76 7.19 -6.22 9.21
CA THR A 76 5.96 -7.00 8.96
C THR A 76 4.74 -6.10 9.02
N ALA A 77 3.74 -6.36 8.18
CA ALA A 77 2.50 -5.59 8.19
C ALA A 77 1.66 -5.83 9.46
N VAL A 78 0.93 -4.81 9.88
CA VAL A 78 -0.07 -4.85 10.95
C VAL A 78 -1.41 -5.27 10.36
N TRP A 79 -2.03 -6.31 10.89
CA TRP A 79 -3.31 -6.81 10.40
C TRP A 79 -4.47 -6.21 11.18
N LEU A 80 -5.42 -5.59 10.46
CA LEU A 80 -6.70 -5.16 10.98
C LEU A 80 -7.74 -6.19 10.51
N ASP A 81 -7.79 -7.33 11.20
CA ASP A 81 -8.58 -8.51 10.83
C ASP A 81 -9.96 -8.58 11.50
N ARG A 82 -10.30 -7.56 12.27
CA ARG A 82 -11.54 -7.38 13.04
C ARG A 82 -11.62 -5.95 13.58
N ILE A 83 -12.81 -5.48 13.96
CA ILE A 83 -13.03 -4.15 14.56
C ILE A 83 -12.18 -3.97 15.82
N ALA A 84 -12.10 -4.99 16.68
CA ALA A 84 -11.30 -4.90 17.92
C ALA A 84 -9.79 -4.70 17.67
N ALA A 85 -9.27 -5.05 16.49
CA ALA A 85 -7.85 -4.86 16.16
C ALA A 85 -7.47 -3.39 15.99
N ILE A 86 -8.45 -2.52 15.74
CA ILE A 86 -8.24 -1.07 15.65
C ILE A 86 -7.75 -0.51 17.00
N ASP A 87 -8.32 -0.98 18.11
CA ASP A 87 -8.03 -0.45 19.46
C ASP A 87 -7.13 -1.35 20.31
N SER A 88 -7.03 -2.65 19.99
CA SER A 88 -6.44 -3.63 20.93
C SER A 88 -5.65 -4.78 20.27
N GLY A 89 -5.40 -4.68 18.97
CA GLY A 89 -4.59 -5.63 18.22
C GLY A 89 -5.33 -6.85 17.67
N SER A 90 -4.68 -7.46 16.68
CA SER A 90 -5.16 -8.65 15.97
C SER A 90 -5.20 -9.90 16.85
N ALA A 91 -5.66 -11.03 16.32
CA ALA A 91 -5.72 -12.29 17.07
C ALA A 91 -4.34 -12.74 17.61
N GLY A 92 -4.36 -13.65 18.58
CA GLY A 92 -3.14 -14.20 19.18
C GLY A 92 -2.52 -13.28 20.23
N GLU A 93 -1.21 -13.10 20.16
CA GLU A 93 -0.41 -12.32 21.14
C GLU A 93 -0.18 -10.88 20.68
N ASN A 94 -0.90 -10.40 19.67
CA ASN A 94 -0.90 -9.00 19.25
C ASN A 94 -1.74 -8.18 20.24
N THR A 95 -1.16 -7.11 20.79
CA THR A 95 -1.76 -6.30 21.86
C THR A 95 -1.94 -4.84 21.49
N MET A 96 -1.27 -4.38 20.43
CA MET A 96 -1.26 -3.00 19.99
C MET A 96 -2.41 -2.69 19.03
N GLY A 97 -3.16 -1.62 19.28
CA GLY A 97 -4.09 -1.04 18.31
C GLY A 97 -3.37 -0.31 17.17
N LEU A 98 -4.11 0.17 16.17
CA LEU A 98 -3.56 0.92 15.04
C LEU A 98 -2.81 2.18 15.49
N ALA A 99 -3.40 2.95 16.41
CA ALA A 99 -2.75 4.16 16.94
C ALA A 99 -1.44 3.84 17.68
N ASP A 100 -1.40 2.74 18.45
CA ASP A 100 -0.19 2.30 19.14
C ASP A 100 0.93 1.93 18.14
N HIS A 101 0.56 1.27 17.04
CA HIS A 101 1.52 0.93 15.98
C HIS A 101 2.07 2.16 15.26
N LEU A 102 1.22 3.14 14.95
CA LEU A 102 1.65 4.41 14.35
C LEU A 102 2.55 5.21 15.29
N ASP A 103 2.26 5.22 16.59
CA ASP A 103 3.11 5.83 17.61
C ASP A 103 4.48 5.16 17.70
N ALA A 104 4.50 3.83 17.74
CA ALA A 104 5.75 3.07 17.71
C ALA A 104 6.54 3.30 16.42
N ALA A 105 5.88 3.49 15.27
CA ALA A 105 6.55 3.83 14.02
C ALA A 105 7.25 5.20 14.09
N LEU A 106 6.58 6.21 14.66
CA LEU A 106 7.20 7.51 14.91
C LEU A 106 8.39 7.40 15.88
N GLU A 107 8.28 6.61 16.95
CA GLU A 107 9.37 6.39 17.92
C GLU A 107 10.58 5.69 17.30
N GLN A 108 10.35 4.76 16.36
CA GLN A 108 11.41 4.10 15.60
C GLN A 108 12.07 5.01 14.56
N GLY A 109 11.49 6.18 14.28
CA GLY A 109 11.86 7.02 13.15
C GLY A 109 11.60 6.31 11.81
N ALA A 110 10.56 5.48 11.73
CA ALA A 110 10.15 4.85 10.49
C ALA A 110 9.54 5.89 9.55
N ASP A 111 9.78 5.74 8.25
CA ASP A 111 9.13 6.52 7.19
C ASP A 111 7.86 5.83 6.69
N VAL A 112 7.81 4.48 6.75
CA VAL A 112 6.72 3.66 6.23
C VAL A 112 6.19 2.71 7.30
N LEU A 113 4.87 2.66 7.44
CA LEU A 113 4.16 1.58 8.12
C LEU A 113 3.31 0.82 7.12
N GLN A 114 3.28 -0.51 7.25
CA GLN A 114 2.44 -1.38 6.43
C GLN A 114 1.27 -1.89 7.27
N MET A 115 0.06 -1.79 6.74
CA MET A 115 -1.14 -2.37 7.34
C MET A 115 -1.94 -3.17 6.30
N VAL A 116 -2.84 -4.01 6.80
CA VAL A 116 -3.77 -4.78 5.98
C VAL A 116 -5.18 -4.55 6.52
N THR A 117 -6.05 -3.89 5.75
CA THR A 117 -7.50 -3.88 6.02
C THR A 117 -8.10 -5.20 5.55
N TYR A 118 -8.64 -6.01 6.46
CA TYR A 118 -9.08 -7.36 6.15
C TYR A 118 -10.32 -7.76 6.97
N ASN A 119 -11.45 -7.13 6.68
CA ASN A 119 -12.68 -7.38 7.43
C ASN A 119 -13.96 -7.21 6.59
N LEU A 120 -13.90 -7.39 5.27
CA LEU A 120 -15.10 -7.32 4.42
C LEU A 120 -16.27 -8.18 4.96
N PRO A 121 -17.53 -7.74 4.76
CA PRO A 121 -18.71 -8.57 5.02
C PRO A 121 -18.61 -9.89 4.27
N GLY A 122 -18.85 -11.03 4.92
CA GLY A 122 -18.73 -12.34 4.30
C GLY A 122 -17.31 -12.68 3.83
N ARG A 123 -16.29 -12.19 4.54
CA ARG A 123 -14.85 -12.40 4.27
C ARG A 123 -14.52 -13.86 3.96
N ASP A 124 -13.54 -14.08 3.07
CA ASP A 124 -13.02 -15.40 2.69
C ASP A 124 -14.11 -16.34 2.16
N CYS A 125 -14.93 -15.87 1.22
CA CYS A 125 -16.13 -16.59 0.79
C CYS A 125 -15.85 -17.99 0.20
N ALA A 126 -14.62 -18.27 -0.26
CA ALA A 126 -14.23 -19.58 -0.76
C ALA A 126 -13.53 -20.46 0.29
N ALA A 127 -13.23 -19.93 1.47
CA ALA A 127 -12.62 -20.70 2.54
C ALA A 127 -13.61 -21.71 3.13
N LEU A 128 -13.10 -22.90 3.50
CA LEU A 128 -13.90 -23.91 4.20
C LEU A 128 -14.43 -23.42 5.55
N ALA A 129 -13.69 -22.52 6.19
CA ALA A 129 -14.10 -21.81 7.39
C ALA A 129 -13.43 -20.43 7.38
N SER A 130 -14.24 -19.38 7.41
CA SER A 130 -13.79 -18.01 7.57
C SER A 130 -13.84 -17.61 9.05
N ASN A 131 -12.86 -16.81 9.47
CA ASN A 131 -12.87 -16.14 10.78
C ASN A 131 -13.43 -14.71 10.69
N GLY A 132 -14.04 -14.33 9.57
CA GLY A 132 -14.67 -13.02 9.40
C GLY A 132 -15.82 -12.82 10.38
N GLU A 133 -15.83 -11.67 11.06
CA GLU A 133 -16.85 -11.37 12.08
C GLU A 133 -18.11 -10.72 11.50
N LEU A 134 -18.00 -10.11 10.31
CA LEU A 134 -19.11 -9.44 9.62
C LEU A 134 -19.81 -10.43 8.68
N GLY A 135 -21.10 -10.64 8.91
CA GLY A 135 -21.98 -11.40 8.03
C GLY A 135 -22.14 -10.74 6.66
N PRO A 136 -22.65 -11.48 5.65
CA PRO A 136 -22.62 -11.07 4.25
C PRO A 136 -23.42 -9.80 3.92
N GLU A 137 -24.36 -9.39 4.79
CA GLU A 137 -25.20 -8.20 4.60
C GLU A 137 -24.74 -7.00 5.46
N GLU A 138 -23.66 -7.13 6.23
CA GLU A 138 -23.23 -6.12 7.23
C GLU A 138 -22.32 -5.02 6.66
N ILE A 139 -22.54 -4.60 5.41
CA ILE A 139 -21.74 -3.57 4.74
C ILE A 139 -21.73 -2.21 5.47
N ASP A 140 -22.84 -1.83 6.11
CA ASP A 140 -22.91 -0.58 6.88
C ASP A 140 -21.99 -0.62 8.11
N ARG A 141 -21.83 -1.78 8.74
CA ARG A 141 -20.91 -1.95 9.88
C ARG A 141 -19.46 -1.95 9.42
N TYR A 142 -19.16 -2.59 8.28
CA TYR A 142 -17.83 -2.49 7.67
C TYR A 142 -17.41 -1.04 7.43
N LYS A 143 -18.33 -0.22 6.90
CA LYS A 143 -18.05 1.20 6.67
C LYS A 143 -17.87 1.98 7.98
N THR A 144 -18.87 1.92 8.85
CA THR A 144 -18.98 2.85 10.00
C THR A 144 -18.26 2.38 11.27
N GLU A 145 -18.03 1.09 11.44
CA GLU A 145 -17.38 0.50 12.62
C GLU A 145 -15.96 0.00 12.31
N PHE A 146 -15.57 -0.13 11.04
CA PHE A 146 -14.24 -0.61 10.65
C PHE A 146 -13.44 0.42 9.83
N ILE A 147 -13.90 0.80 8.62
CA ILE A 147 -13.14 1.73 7.76
C ILE A 147 -13.12 3.17 8.32
N ASP A 148 -14.26 3.69 8.78
CA ASP A 148 -14.34 5.07 9.30
C ASP A 148 -13.43 5.30 10.53
N PRO A 149 -13.41 4.42 11.55
CA PRO A 149 -12.48 4.59 12.68
C PRO A 149 -11.01 4.45 12.29
N ILE A 150 -10.67 3.58 11.32
CA ILE A 150 -9.31 3.52 10.77
C ILE A 150 -8.94 4.85 10.13
N ASN A 151 -9.85 5.43 9.34
CA ASN A 151 -9.65 6.73 8.69
C ASN A 151 -9.45 7.86 9.72
N GLU A 152 -10.24 7.88 10.79
CA GLU A 152 -10.08 8.85 11.89
C GLU A 152 -8.67 8.81 12.48
N ILE A 153 -8.09 7.62 12.64
CA ILE A 153 -6.74 7.45 13.18
C ILE A 153 -5.67 7.87 12.16
N VAL A 154 -5.70 7.35 10.93
CA VAL A 154 -4.63 7.61 9.94
C VAL A 154 -4.61 9.05 9.42
N SER A 155 -5.74 9.77 9.54
CA SER A 155 -5.87 11.18 9.17
C SER A 155 -5.42 12.16 10.26
N ASP A 156 -5.06 11.67 11.46
CA ASP A 156 -4.52 12.54 12.52
C ASP A 156 -3.24 13.24 12.00
N PRO A 157 -3.16 14.59 12.07
CA PRO A 157 -1.98 15.35 11.66
C PRO A 157 -0.67 14.89 12.32
N LYS A 158 -0.73 14.21 13.46
CA LYS A 158 0.42 13.57 14.12
C LYS A 158 1.13 12.58 13.20
N TYR A 159 0.42 11.90 12.31
CA TYR A 159 0.95 10.86 11.42
C TYR A 159 1.15 11.36 9.98
N ALA A 160 1.01 12.67 9.72
CA ALA A 160 1.04 13.23 8.37
C ALA A 160 2.37 12.98 7.62
N ASP A 161 3.47 12.77 8.34
CA ASP A 161 4.78 12.47 7.76
C ASP A 161 5.05 10.96 7.58
N LEU A 162 4.22 10.08 8.15
CA LEU A 162 4.31 8.63 7.94
C LEU A 162 3.64 8.23 6.63
N ARG A 163 4.30 7.42 5.82
CA ARG A 163 3.69 6.78 4.65
C ARG A 163 3.00 5.50 5.11
N ILE A 164 1.68 5.48 5.07
CA ILE A 164 0.87 4.35 5.51
C ILE A 164 0.50 3.53 4.27
N VAL A 165 1.14 2.39 4.10
CA VAL A 165 0.83 1.46 3.00
C VAL A 165 -0.26 0.49 3.46
N ASN A 166 -1.39 0.48 2.77
CA ASN A 166 -2.52 -0.40 3.07
C ASN A 166 -2.67 -1.46 1.98
N VAL A 167 -2.55 -2.74 2.34
CA VAL A 167 -3.01 -3.84 1.48
C VAL A 167 -4.51 -4.02 1.69
N VAL A 168 -5.27 -3.81 0.62
CA VAL A 168 -6.74 -3.73 0.68
C VAL A 168 -7.35 -5.10 0.46
N GLU A 169 -7.93 -5.65 1.52
CA GLU A 169 -8.87 -6.78 1.53
C GLU A 169 -8.39 -7.99 0.73
N ILE A 170 -7.43 -8.71 1.31
CA ILE A 170 -6.91 -9.95 0.72
C ILE A 170 -8.02 -11.01 0.57
N ASP A 171 -7.81 -11.96 -0.33
CA ASP A 171 -8.72 -13.10 -0.55
C ASP A 171 -10.19 -12.67 -0.75
N SER A 172 -10.40 -11.59 -1.51
CA SER A 172 -11.72 -10.99 -1.74
C SER A 172 -12.14 -11.03 -3.22
N LEU A 173 -11.88 -9.98 -3.99
CA LEU A 173 -12.38 -9.78 -5.36
C LEU A 173 -12.04 -10.93 -6.33
N PRO A 174 -10.84 -11.54 -6.32
CA PRO A 174 -10.56 -12.69 -7.18
C PRO A 174 -11.51 -13.89 -6.98
N ASN A 175 -12.11 -14.04 -5.78
CA ASN A 175 -13.11 -15.08 -5.53
C ASN A 175 -14.38 -14.89 -6.37
N LEU A 176 -14.76 -13.65 -6.66
CA LEU A 176 -15.96 -13.36 -7.47
C LEU A 176 -15.83 -13.76 -8.95
N ILE A 177 -14.61 -14.06 -9.39
CA ILE A 177 -14.30 -14.57 -10.74
C ILE A 177 -14.13 -16.08 -10.73
N THR A 178 -13.45 -16.59 -9.71
CA THR A 178 -12.93 -17.96 -9.69
C THR A 178 -13.81 -18.94 -8.93
N ASN A 179 -14.63 -18.47 -7.99
CA ASN A 179 -15.32 -19.32 -7.00
C ASN A 179 -16.83 -19.06 -6.97
N VAL A 180 -17.44 -18.80 -8.12
CA VAL A 180 -18.88 -18.52 -8.28
C VAL A 180 -19.54 -19.36 -9.37
N GLY A 181 -20.86 -19.46 -9.33
CA GLY A 181 -21.72 -20.00 -10.38
C GLY A 181 -21.49 -21.49 -10.64
N SER A 182 -21.10 -21.81 -11.88
CA SER A 182 -20.93 -23.21 -12.33
C SER A 182 -19.50 -23.73 -12.26
N ARG A 183 -18.58 -22.95 -11.68
CA ARG A 183 -17.18 -23.36 -11.53
C ARG A 183 -17.07 -24.49 -10.51
N GLU A 184 -16.09 -25.37 -10.69
CA GLU A 184 -15.87 -26.51 -9.77
C GLU A 184 -15.56 -26.05 -8.34
N THR A 185 -14.93 -24.89 -8.21
CA THR A 185 -14.56 -24.26 -6.95
C THR A 185 -15.63 -23.31 -6.41
N ALA A 186 -16.83 -23.29 -7.01
CA ALA A 186 -17.90 -22.39 -6.59
C ALA A 186 -18.39 -22.67 -5.17
N THR A 187 -18.60 -21.60 -4.41
CA THR A 187 -19.23 -21.68 -3.07
C THR A 187 -20.52 -20.85 -3.03
N PRO A 188 -21.54 -21.30 -2.27
CA PRO A 188 -22.74 -20.49 -2.04
C PRO A 188 -22.45 -19.12 -1.44
N GLU A 189 -21.44 -19.02 -0.60
CA GLU A 189 -21.00 -17.79 0.05
C GLU A 189 -20.47 -16.78 -0.98
N CYS A 190 -19.64 -17.21 -1.93
CA CYS A 190 -19.16 -16.32 -2.98
C CYS A 190 -20.29 -15.92 -3.95
N ASP A 191 -21.25 -16.82 -4.22
CA ASP A 191 -22.44 -16.48 -4.99
C ASP A 191 -23.28 -15.39 -4.30
N VAL A 192 -23.38 -15.43 -2.97
CA VAL A 192 -24.05 -14.37 -2.19
C VAL A 192 -23.29 -13.05 -2.30
N MET A 193 -21.96 -13.07 -2.15
CA MET A 193 -21.14 -11.85 -2.24
C MET A 193 -21.11 -11.25 -3.64
N LEU A 194 -21.15 -12.09 -4.68
CA LEU A 194 -21.33 -11.63 -6.06
C LEU A 194 -22.71 -11.01 -6.26
N ALA A 195 -23.76 -11.65 -5.74
CA ALA A 195 -25.15 -11.21 -5.94
C ALA A 195 -25.47 -9.91 -5.20
N ASN A 196 -24.89 -9.69 -4.01
CA ASN A 196 -25.14 -8.48 -3.23
C ASN A 196 -24.18 -7.32 -3.56
N GLY A 197 -23.03 -7.58 -4.18
CA GLY A 197 -22.05 -6.57 -4.57
C GLY A 197 -21.18 -6.03 -3.43
N ASN A 198 -21.28 -6.57 -2.22
CA ASN A 198 -20.67 -5.99 -1.02
C ASN A 198 -19.14 -6.05 -1.00
N TYR A 199 -18.50 -6.99 -1.71
CA TYR A 199 -17.03 -6.96 -1.90
C TYR A 199 -16.59 -5.76 -2.76
N VAL A 200 -17.24 -5.54 -3.91
CA VAL A 200 -16.93 -4.42 -4.81
C VAL A 200 -17.22 -3.08 -4.11
N GLU A 201 -18.38 -2.99 -3.44
CA GLU A 201 -18.76 -1.80 -2.70
C GLU A 201 -17.84 -1.52 -1.50
N GLY A 202 -17.47 -2.55 -0.74
CA GLY A 202 -16.59 -2.42 0.42
C GLY A 202 -15.17 -2.02 0.02
N VAL A 203 -14.57 -2.68 -0.98
CA VAL A 203 -13.24 -2.29 -1.49
C VAL A 203 -13.26 -0.87 -2.04
N GLY A 204 -14.27 -0.51 -2.85
CA GLY A 204 -14.41 0.87 -3.34
C GLY A 204 -14.54 1.88 -2.21
N TYR A 205 -15.28 1.57 -1.15
CA TYR A 205 -15.39 2.46 0.00
C TYR A 205 -14.07 2.61 0.76
N ALA A 206 -13.35 1.51 1.01
CA ALA A 206 -12.05 1.55 1.67
C ALA A 206 -11.02 2.37 0.86
N LEU A 207 -11.00 2.19 -0.46
CA LEU A 207 -10.15 2.96 -1.37
C LEU A 207 -10.47 4.46 -1.29
N ALA A 208 -11.74 4.83 -1.46
CA ALA A 208 -12.15 6.24 -1.46
C ALA A 208 -11.86 6.93 -0.12
N THR A 209 -12.22 6.27 0.99
CA THR A 209 -12.11 6.85 2.33
C THR A 209 -10.65 6.98 2.76
N LEU A 210 -9.85 5.92 2.62
CA LEU A 210 -8.46 5.95 3.05
C LEU A 210 -7.56 6.68 2.05
N GLY A 211 -7.85 6.56 0.75
CA GLY A 211 -7.13 7.25 -0.33
C GLY A 211 -7.28 8.77 -0.33
N ALA A 212 -8.31 9.31 0.35
CA ALA A 212 -8.46 10.74 0.57
C ALA A 212 -7.35 11.36 1.43
N ASN A 213 -6.52 10.55 2.09
CA ASN A 213 -5.38 11.00 2.88
C ASN A 213 -4.09 10.92 2.05
N GLU A 214 -3.39 12.05 1.92
CA GLU A 214 -2.16 12.16 1.12
C GLU A 214 -1.05 11.18 1.56
N ASN A 215 -1.04 10.82 2.83
CA ASN A 215 -0.07 9.93 3.45
C ASN A 215 -0.42 8.43 3.36
N VAL A 216 -1.60 8.07 2.82
CA VAL A 216 -2.05 6.68 2.66
C VAL A 216 -1.91 6.19 1.22
N TYR A 217 -1.31 5.00 1.06
CA TYR A 217 -1.04 4.36 -0.23
C TYR A 217 -1.76 3.01 -0.28
N ASN A 218 -2.87 2.93 -1.01
CA ASN A 218 -3.64 1.70 -1.15
C ASN A 218 -3.04 0.79 -2.23
N TYR A 219 -2.76 -0.46 -1.87
CA TYR A 219 -2.39 -1.53 -2.77
C TYR A 219 -3.49 -2.59 -2.76
N ILE A 220 -4.20 -2.76 -3.87
CA ILE A 220 -5.27 -3.77 -3.92
C ILE A 220 -4.65 -5.17 -4.01
N ASP A 221 -5.15 -6.13 -3.23
CA ASP A 221 -4.73 -7.52 -3.34
C ASP A 221 -5.18 -8.12 -4.68
N ILE A 222 -4.27 -8.82 -5.36
CA ILE A 222 -4.53 -9.47 -6.65
C ILE A 222 -4.38 -10.99 -6.59
N GLY A 223 -4.42 -11.58 -5.40
CA GLY A 223 -4.12 -12.99 -5.21
C GLY A 223 -2.68 -13.30 -5.64
N HIS A 224 -2.50 -14.33 -6.48
CA HIS A 224 -1.17 -14.78 -6.90
C HIS A 224 -1.24 -15.52 -8.26
N HIS A 225 -0.08 -15.81 -8.86
CA HIS A 225 -0.02 -16.41 -10.20
C HIS A 225 -0.77 -17.75 -10.28
N GLY A 226 -0.67 -18.56 -9.23
CA GLY A 226 -1.30 -19.87 -9.12
C GLY A 226 -2.82 -19.84 -8.91
N TRP A 227 -3.43 -18.66 -8.79
CA TRP A 227 -4.88 -18.48 -8.64
C TRP A 227 -5.50 -17.84 -9.87
N ILE A 228 -5.00 -16.67 -10.26
CA ILE A 228 -5.58 -15.89 -11.38
C ILE A 228 -4.65 -15.79 -12.60
N GLY A 229 -3.63 -16.64 -12.70
CA GLY A 229 -2.68 -16.65 -13.82
C GLY A 229 -3.19 -17.20 -15.15
N TRP A 230 -4.42 -17.70 -15.22
CA TRP A 230 -5.05 -18.15 -16.46
C TRP A 230 -5.73 -16.99 -17.18
N ASP A 231 -5.73 -16.99 -18.52
CA ASP A 231 -6.19 -15.85 -19.34
C ASP A 231 -7.62 -15.36 -18.97
N ASP A 232 -8.52 -16.31 -18.72
CA ASP A 232 -9.93 -16.06 -18.38
C ASP A 232 -10.10 -15.47 -16.99
N ASN A 233 -9.30 -15.92 -16.02
CA ASN A 233 -9.30 -15.37 -14.66
C ASN A 233 -8.59 -14.01 -14.61
N PHE A 234 -7.41 -13.91 -15.24
CA PHE A 234 -6.55 -12.74 -15.19
C PHE A 234 -7.27 -11.48 -15.68
N THR A 235 -7.84 -11.54 -16.88
CA THR A 235 -8.50 -10.39 -17.51
C THR A 235 -9.77 -10.01 -16.74
N ALA A 236 -10.58 -11.00 -16.37
CA ALA A 236 -11.83 -10.74 -15.65
C ALA A 236 -11.58 -10.17 -14.24
N THR A 237 -10.52 -10.61 -13.56
CA THR A 237 -10.12 -10.01 -12.29
C THR A 237 -9.65 -8.57 -12.48
N ALA A 238 -8.82 -8.27 -13.48
CA ALA A 238 -8.38 -6.89 -13.74
C ALA A 238 -9.56 -5.95 -14.03
N GLU A 239 -10.57 -6.41 -14.79
CA GLU A 239 -11.81 -5.65 -15.05
C GLU A 239 -12.60 -5.38 -13.76
N LEU A 240 -12.73 -6.39 -12.88
CA LEU A 240 -13.43 -6.26 -11.60
C LEU A 240 -12.70 -5.33 -10.62
N LEU A 241 -11.37 -5.36 -10.59
CA LEU A 241 -10.57 -4.42 -9.77
C LEU A 241 -10.78 -2.98 -10.23
N HIS A 242 -10.86 -2.74 -11.54
CA HIS A 242 -11.17 -1.42 -12.08
C HIS A 242 -12.61 -0.98 -11.72
N GLU A 243 -13.58 -1.90 -11.74
CA GLU A 243 -14.95 -1.63 -11.26
C GLU A 243 -14.95 -1.20 -9.78
N ALA A 244 -14.27 -1.95 -8.91
CA ALA A 244 -14.15 -1.59 -7.50
C ALA A 244 -13.48 -0.21 -7.31
N SER A 245 -12.43 0.07 -8.09
CA SER A 245 -11.68 1.34 -8.07
C SER A 245 -12.46 2.52 -8.66
N THR A 246 -13.69 2.32 -9.12
CA THR A 246 -14.58 3.38 -9.65
C THR A 246 -15.97 3.34 -9.01
N THR A 247 -16.09 2.61 -7.90
CA THR A 247 -17.34 2.38 -7.15
C THR A 247 -17.27 3.01 -5.76
N ALA A 248 -18.44 3.28 -5.16
CA ALA A 248 -18.57 3.77 -3.78
C ALA A 248 -17.80 5.08 -3.47
N GLY A 249 -17.52 5.88 -4.50
CA GLY A 249 -16.79 7.15 -4.39
C GLY A 249 -15.32 7.07 -4.76
N ALA A 250 -14.78 5.86 -4.96
CA ALA A 250 -13.40 5.68 -5.39
C ALA A 250 -13.19 6.14 -6.83
N THR A 251 -11.95 6.52 -7.10
CA THR A 251 -11.37 6.73 -8.40
C THR A 251 -10.07 5.93 -8.50
N VAL A 252 -9.59 5.72 -9.73
CA VAL A 252 -8.31 5.03 -9.94
C VAL A 252 -7.11 5.74 -9.29
N ASP A 253 -7.24 7.03 -9.00
CA ASP A 253 -6.19 7.81 -8.32
C ASP A 253 -6.08 7.45 -6.82
N ASP A 254 -7.11 6.80 -6.24
CA ASP A 254 -7.10 6.28 -4.88
C ASP A 254 -6.27 4.98 -4.74
N VAL A 255 -5.78 4.44 -5.87
CA VAL A 255 -4.99 3.20 -5.96
C VAL A 255 -3.53 3.53 -6.24
N ALA A 256 -2.64 3.22 -5.29
CA ALA A 256 -1.19 3.38 -5.45
C ALA A 256 -0.54 2.18 -6.17
N GLY A 257 -1.14 0.99 -6.08
CA GLY A 257 -0.64 -0.20 -6.76
C GLY A 257 -1.41 -1.47 -6.43
N PHE A 258 -0.73 -2.61 -6.60
CA PHE A 258 -1.28 -3.94 -6.38
C PHE A 258 -0.32 -4.80 -5.55
N ALA A 259 -0.87 -5.67 -4.69
CA ALA A 259 -0.11 -6.62 -3.88
C ALA A 259 -0.43 -8.05 -4.32
N ALA A 260 0.62 -8.81 -4.67
CA ALA A 260 0.50 -10.22 -5.02
C ALA A 260 1.11 -11.09 -3.91
N ASN A 261 0.66 -12.34 -3.85
CA ASN A 261 1.18 -13.39 -2.98
C ASN A 261 1.00 -13.12 -1.48
N THR A 262 0.06 -12.24 -1.11
CA THR A 262 -0.22 -11.90 0.29
C THR A 262 -0.64 -13.16 1.05
N ALA A 263 0.09 -13.49 2.11
CA ALA A 263 -0.10 -14.71 2.91
C ALA A 263 -0.05 -16.04 2.11
N ASN A 264 0.62 -16.06 0.94
CA ASN A 264 0.74 -17.24 0.08
C ASN A 264 2.23 -17.60 -0.16
N TYR A 265 2.48 -18.59 -1.02
CA TYR A 265 3.78 -19.26 -1.17
C TYR A 265 4.26 -19.35 -2.63
N GLY A 266 3.69 -18.56 -3.53
CA GLY A 266 4.17 -18.45 -4.90
C GLY A 266 5.65 -18.07 -4.94
N ALA A 267 6.44 -18.76 -5.78
CA ALA A 267 7.85 -18.44 -5.94
C ALA A 267 7.98 -17.05 -6.57
N THR A 268 8.89 -16.21 -6.05
CA THR A 268 9.14 -14.89 -6.67
C THR A 268 9.68 -15.03 -8.09
N VAL A 269 10.59 -15.98 -8.32
CA VAL A 269 11.17 -16.32 -9.64
C VAL A 269 11.38 -17.83 -9.68
N GLU A 270 11.04 -18.47 -10.79
CA GLU A 270 11.41 -19.87 -11.06
C GLU A 270 12.77 -19.94 -11.79
N PRO A 271 13.85 -20.40 -11.15
CA PRO A 271 15.20 -20.28 -11.71
C PRO A 271 15.61 -21.42 -12.65
N HIS A 272 14.82 -22.48 -12.79
CA HIS A 272 15.22 -23.69 -13.50
C HIS A 272 14.53 -23.90 -14.85
N PHE A 273 13.42 -23.22 -15.11
CA PHE A 273 12.72 -23.28 -16.39
C PHE A 273 11.90 -22.01 -16.65
N SER A 274 11.59 -21.75 -17.92
CA SER A 274 10.72 -20.65 -18.34
C SER A 274 9.35 -21.18 -18.73
N ILE A 275 8.29 -20.38 -18.57
CA ILE A 275 6.93 -20.73 -19.01
C ILE A 275 6.86 -21.11 -20.51
N ASP A 276 7.77 -20.56 -21.32
CA ASP A 276 7.84 -20.80 -22.77
C ASP A 276 8.61 -22.08 -23.15
N ASP A 277 9.15 -22.83 -22.18
CA ASP A 277 9.90 -24.05 -22.46
C ASP A 277 9.03 -25.18 -23.02
N SER A 278 9.69 -26.14 -23.65
CA SER A 278 9.07 -27.37 -24.16
C SER A 278 9.85 -28.62 -23.76
N VAL A 279 9.16 -29.72 -23.49
CA VAL A 279 9.77 -31.00 -23.14
C VAL A 279 9.30 -32.07 -24.12
N GLY A 280 10.19 -32.48 -25.02
CA GLY A 280 9.87 -33.44 -26.07
C GLY A 280 8.99 -32.87 -27.19
N GLY A 281 9.11 -31.56 -27.46
CA GLY A 281 8.34 -30.85 -28.49
C GLY A 281 6.96 -30.37 -28.05
N THR A 282 6.56 -30.66 -26.81
CA THR A 282 5.30 -30.21 -26.21
C THR A 282 5.56 -29.08 -25.22
N PRO A 283 4.82 -27.95 -25.26
CA PRO A 283 4.94 -26.88 -24.27
C PRO A 283 4.78 -27.39 -22.84
N ILE A 284 5.54 -26.86 -21.88
CA ILE A 284 5.45 -27.31 -20.48
C ILE A 284 4.07 -27.02 -19.86
N ARG A 285 3.39 -25.98 -20.34
CA ARG A 285 2.02 -25.62 -19.98
C ARG A 285 1.01 -26.72 -20.27
N GLU A 286 1.19 -27.45 -21.38
CA GLU A 286 0.35 -28.60 -21.74
C GLU A 286 0.75 -29.86 -20.97
N LYS A 287 2.06 -30.06 -20.77
CA LYS A 287 2.60 -31.33 -20.29
C LYS A 287 2.57 -31.47 -18.76
N SER A 288 2.71 -30.37 -18.05
CA SER A 288 2.84 -30.34 -16.60
C SER A 288 1.49 -30.13 -15.93
N SER A 289 1.07 -31.07 -15.10
CA SER A 289 -0.13 -30.88 -14.25
C SER A 289 0.08 -29.85 -13.14
N TRP A 290 1.33 -29.45 -12.86
CA TRP A 290 1.61 -28.36 -11.92
C TRP A 290 1.34 -26.99 -12.55
N ILE A 291 1.65 -26.84 -13.84
CA ILE A 291 1.44 -25.58 -14.56
C ILE A 291 0.01 -25.51 -15.10
N ASP A 292 -0.53 -26.64 -15.57
CA ASP A 292 -1.90 -26.81 -16.02
C ASP A 292 -2.42 -25.64 -16.86
N TRP A 293 -1.73 -25.34 -17.96
CA TRP A 293 -2.03 -24.22 -18.86
C TRP A 293 -1.94 -22.79 -18.30
N ASN A 294 -1.51 -22.58 -17.06
CA ASN A 294 -1.23 -21.25 -16.52
C ASN A 294 -0.24 -20.47 -17.40
N ARG A 295 -0.33 -19.14 -17.42
CA ARG A 295 0.56 -18.24 -18.18
C ARG A 295 1.84 -17.87 -17.41
N TYR A 296 1.93 -18.24 -16.15
CA TYR A 296 3.00 -17.84 -15.26
C TYR A 296 3.45 -19.02 -14.40
N VAL A 297 4.71 -18.99 -13.96
CA VAL A 297 5.32 -19.98 -13.04
C VAL A 297 5.92 -19.33 -11.81
N ASP A 298 5.83 -18.00 -11.73
CA ASP A 298 6.34 -17.20 -10.63
C ASP A 298 5.57 -15.88 -10.50
N GLU A 299 5.72 -15.24 -9.35
CA GLU A 299 5.05 -13.97 -9.03
C GLU A 299 5.64 -12.79 -9.79
N LEU A 300 6.95 -12.79 -10.10
CA LEU A 300 7.56 -11.65 -10.81
C LEU A 300 6.96 -11.47 -12.21
N SER A 301 6.89 -12.54 -12.99
CA SER A 301 6.31 -12.47 -14.35
C SER A 301 4.82 -12.17 -14.32
N PHE A 302 4.10 -12.72 -13.34
CA PHE A 302 2.68 -12.44 -13.11
C PHE A 302 2.43 -10.97 -12.76
N SER A 303 3.11 -10.43 -11.74
CA SER A 303 2.94 -9.03 -11.32
C SER A 303 3.39 -8.04 -12.40
N GLN A 304 4.42 -8.37 -13.20
CA GLN A 304 4.84 -7.54 -14.33
C GLN A 304 3.81 -7.50 -15.45
N ALA A 305 3.09 -8.60 -15.70
CA ALA A 305 2.02 -8.64 -16.67
C ALA A 305 0.76 -7.92 -16.18
N PHE A 306 0.54 -7.90 -14.86
CA PHE A 306 -0.62 -7.25 -14.24
C PHE A 306 -0.48 -5.71 -14.23
N ARG A 307 0.75 -5.20 -14.16
CA ARG A 307 1.10 -3.78 -14.19
C ARG A 307 1.05 -3.19 -15.61
#